data_AF-A0A3D5BVZ5-F1
#
_entry.id   AF-A0A3D5BVZ5-F1
#
_cell.length_a   1.000
_cell.length_b   1.000
_cell.length_c   1.000
_cell.angle_alpha   90.00
_cell.angle_beta   90.00
_cell.angle_gamma   90.00
#
_symmetry.space_group_name_H-M   'P 1'
#
loop_
_entity.id
_entity.type
_entity.pdbx_description
1 polymer ?
#
loop_
_entity_poly.entity_id
_entity_poly.type
_entity_poly.pdbx_seq_one_letter_code
_entity_poly.pdbx_strand_id
1 'polypeptide(L)'
;MAKKKYVTRIKKSKTDVPRSLSEANILLGKLGNTQDAINDIEKELERKIAELKEEAKIKLQPLTTVRDVQVNALFTFANPRKAELTQKLRTVRLSSGTFGWRMTPPRVDTKKSDEEVIKFLKSSGYKEFVRIVEEIDRKKLLAKRPSIPDITFVQDDEFFIVPNQKIRKKKTLTHAIDR
;
A
#
# COMPACT_ATOMS: atom_id res chain seq x y z
N MET A 1 -8.49 -5.78 0.13
CA MET A 1 -8.18 -6.04 -1.30
C MET A 1 -6.76 -6.58 -1.44
N ALA A 2 -6.60 -7.89 -1.63
CA ALA A 2 -5.29 -8.48 -1.88
C ALA A 2 -4.77 -8.00 -3.26
N LYS A 3 -3.55 -7.42 -3.31
CA LYS A 3 -2.91 -7.06 -4.59
C LYS A 3 -2.92 -8.30 -5.50
N LYS A 4 -3.64 -8.21 -6.63
CA LYS A 4 -3.67 -9.23 -7.68
C LYS A 4 -2.22 -9.49 -8.10
N LYS A 5 -1.70 -10.69 -7.82
CA LYS A 5 -0.36 -11.08 -8.24
C LYS A 5 -0.39 -11.25 -9.76
N TYR A 6 0.14 -10.28 -10.49
CA TYR A 6 0.36 -10.42 -11.91
C TYR A 6 1.62 -11.26 -12.11
N VAL A 7 1.49 -12.38 -12.83
CA VAL A 7 2.65 -13.06 -13.38
C VAL A 7 3.20 -12.17 -14.48
N THR A 8 4.43 -11.66 -14.31
CA THR A 8 5.08 -10.84 -15.33
C THR A 8 5.44 -11.75 -16.50
N ARG A 9 4.84 -11.49 -17.66
CA ARG A 9 5.13 -12.25 -18.88
C ARG A 9 6.28 -11.62 -19.66
N ILE A 10 7.20 -12.46 -20.12
CA ILE A 10 8.37 -12.04 -20.89
C ILE A 10 8.13 -12.37 -22.37
N LYS A 11 8.42 -11.40 -23.26
CA LYS A 11 8.34 -11.59 -24.72
C LYS A 11 9.47 -12.50 -25.20
N LYS A 12 9.16 -13.37 -26.17
CA LYS A 12 10.18 -14.18 -26.85
C LYS A 12 11.20 -13.29 -27.57
N SER A 13 12.47 -13.63 -27.45
CA SER A 13 13.58 -12.97 -28.16
C SER A 13 14.57 -14.04 -28.63
N LYS A 14 15.55 -13.66 -29.47
CA LYS A 14 16.58 -14.61 -29.93
C LYS A 14 17.49 -14.96 -28.74
N THR A 15 17.45 -16.21 -28.31
CA THR A 15 18.12 -16.70 -27.09
C THR A 15 18.99 -17.91 -27.37
N ASP A 16 20.11 -18.03 -26.67
CA ASP A 16 20.91 -19.26 -26.67
C ASP A 16 20.14 -20.38 -25.97
N VAL A 17 19.80 -21.42 -26.73
CA VAL A 17 19.02 -22.56 -26.24
C VAL A 17 19.97 -23.65 -25.74
N PRO A 18 19.91 -24.05 -24.46
CA PRO A 18 20.72 -25.16 -23.97
C PRO A 18 20.33 -26.46 -24.68
N ARG A 19 21.33 -27.22 -25.15
CA ARG A 19 21.15 -28.48 -25.90
C ARG A 19 21.24 -29.72 -25.01
N SER A 20 21.59 -29.54 -23.73
CA SER A 20 21.72 -30.62 -22.75
C SER A 20 21.26 -30.20 -21.35
N LEU A 21 20.98 -31.17 -20.48
CA LEU A 21 20.68 -30.92 -19.07
C LEU A 21 21.85 -30.26 -18.33
N SER A 22 23.08 -30.58 -18.73
CA SER A 22 24.29 -29.95 -18.17
C SER A 22 24.33 -28.45 -18.49
N GLU A 23 24.09 -28.08 -19.75
CA GLU A 23 24.01 -26.67 -20.17
C GLU A 23 22.85 -25.93 -19.48
N ALA A 24 21.69 -26.58 -19.35
CA ALA A 24 20.54 -26.02 -18.64
C ALA A 24 20.85 -25.79 -17.14
N ASN A 25 21.57 -26.71 -16.49
CA ASN A 25 22.00 -26.55 -15.11
C ASN A 25 22.97 -25.36 -14.92
N ILE A 26 23.92 -25.19 -15.85
CA ILE A 26 24.82 -24.04 -15.86
C ILE A 26 24.04 -22.74 -16.04
N LEU A 27 23.09 -22.70 -16.97
CA LEU A 27 22.23 -21.54 -17.21
C LEU A 27 21.38 -21.22 -15.97
N LEU A 28 20.84 -22.23 -15.29
CA LEU A 28 20.08 -22.07 -14.05
C LEU A 28 20.93 -21.46 -12.92
N GLY A 29 22.20 -21.87 -12.82
CA GLY A 29 23.15 -21.25 -11.88
C GLY A 29 23.43 -19.78 -12.20
N LYS A 30 23.64 -19.45 -13.49
CA LYS A 30 23.82 -18.06 -13.94
C LYS A 30 22.59 -17.20 -13.66
N LEU A 31 21.39 -17.75 -13.86
CA LEU A 31 20.12 -17.09 -13.55
C LEU A 31 20.03 -16.77 -12.05
N GLY A 32 20.39 -17.72 -11.18
CA GLY A 32 20.45 -17.51 -9.73
C GLY A 32 21.37 -16.36 -9.34
N ASN A 33 22.60 -16.36 -9.87
CA ASN A 33 23.57 -15.28 -9.62
C ASN A 33 23.05 -13.92 -10.10
N THR A 34 22.40 -13.87 -11.26
CA THR A 34 21.79 -12.64 -11.80
C THR A 34 20.68 -12.14 -10.88
N GLN A 35 19.83 -13.04 -10.40
CA GLN A 35 18.73 -12.66 -9.49
C GLN A 35 19.25 -12.21 -8.13
N ASP A 36 20.34 -12.80 -7.62
CA ASP A 36 20.99 -12.36 -6.39
C ASP A 36 21.59 -10.95 -6.55
N ALA A 37 22.26 -10.66 -7.68
CA ALA A 37 22.75 -9.32 -7.97
C ALA A 37 21.62 -8.27 -8.03
N ILE A 38 20.48 -8.61 -8.64
CA ILE A 38 19.28 -7.74 -8.63
C ILE A 38 18.82 -7.49 -7.19
N ASN A 39 18.72 -8.56 -6.38
CA ASN A 39 18.27 -8.45 -4.99
C ASN A 39 19.20 -7.56 -4.14
N ASP A 40 20.51 -7.67 -4.35
CA ASP A 40 21.49 -6.86 -3.62
C ASP A 40 21.37 -5.38 -3.97
N ILE A 41 21.17 -5.05 -5.26
CA ILE A 41 20.93 -3.68 -5.72
C ILE A 41 19.63 -3.12 -5.12
N GLU A 42 18.54 -3.88 -5.14
CA GLU A 42 17.26 -3.48 -4.54
C GLU A 42 17.42 -3.18 -3.03
N LYS A 43 18.14 -4.04 -2.32
CA LYS A 43 18.39 -3.88 -0.87
C LYS A 43 19.19 -2.62 -0.57
N GLU A 44 20.25 -2.35 -1.33
CA GLU A 44 21.05 -1.13 -1.20
C GLU A 44 20.23 0.13 -1.52
N LEU A 45 19.34 0.07 -2.51
CA LEU A 45 18.41 1.15 -2.80
C LEU A 45 17.47 1.42 -1.61
N GLU A 46 16.85 0.38 -1.05
CA GLU A 46 15.97 0.51 0.12
C GLU A 46 16.69 1.12 1.31
N ARG A 47 17.95 0.72 1.55
CA ARG A 47 18.80 1.29 2.58
C ARG A 47 19.04 2.80 2.34
N LYS A 48 19.44 3.19 1.14
CA LYS A 48 19.66 4.61 0.79
C LYS A 48 18.39 5.45 0.93
N ILE A 49 17.23 4.91 0.54
CA ILE A 49 15.94 5.59 0.74
C ILE A 49 15.67 5.80 2.23
N ALA A 50 15.97 4.82 3.08
CA ALA A 50 15.80 4.95 4.52
C ALA A 50 16.73 6.01 5.13
N GLU A 51 18.01 6.00 4.75
CA GLU A 51 19.01 6.98 5.18
C GLU A 51 18.58 8.41 4.80
N LEU A 52 18.21 8.64 3.53
CA LEU A 52 17.73 9.94 3.06
C LEU A 52 16.47 10.42 3.78
N LYS A 53 15.55 9.51 4.12
CA LYS A 53 14.35 9.85 4.90
C LYS A 53 14.69 10.30 6.32
N GLU A 54 15.63 9.63 6.98
CA GLU A 54 16.02 10.01 8.34
C GLU A 54 16.80 11.33 8.34
N GLU A 55 17.71 11.54 7.39
CA GLU A 55 18.40 12.82 7.23
C GLU A 55 17.43 13.97 6.99
N ALA A 56 16.44 13.78 6.10
CA ALA A 56 15.42 14.78 5.84
C ALA A 56 14.60 15.08 7.11
N LYS A 57 14.24 14.05 7.87
CA LYS A 57 13.51 14.20 9.14
C LYS A 57 14.30 15.00 10.17
N ILE A 58 15.60 14.73 10.32
CA ILE A 58 16.50 15.48 11.23
C ILE A 58 16.55 16.97 10.81
N LYS A 59 16.72 17.25 9.52
CA LYS A 59 16.76 18.63 8.99
C LYS A 59 15.43 19.35 9.17
N LEU A 60 14.31 18.65 9.00
CA LEU A 60 12.97 19.22 9.13
C LEU A 60 12.58 19.47 10.58
N GLN A 61 13.02 18.65 11.53
CA GLN A 61 12.61 18.71 12.93
C GLN A 61 12.72 20.11 13.55
N PRO A 62 13.88 20.82 13.51
CA PRO A 62 13.97 22.16 14.09
C PRO A 62 13.05 23.17 13.39
N LEU A 63 12.91 23.09 12.06
CA LEU A 63 12.03 23.98 11.30
C LEU A 63 10.55 23.75 11.65
N THR A 64 10.14 22.48 11.81
CA THR A 64 8.77 22.15 12.23
C THR A 64 8.50 22.63 13.65
N THR A 65 9.45 22.51 14.57
CA THR A 65 9.32 23.04 15.93
C THR A 65 9.13 24.56 15.93
N VAL A 66 9.96 25.30 15.18
CA VAL A 66 9.84 26.76 15.07
C VAL A 66 8.50 27.17 14.47
N ARG A 67 8.09 26.52 13.37
CA ARG A 67 6.78 26.75 12.74
C ARG A 67 5.64 26.52 13.73
N ASP A 68 5.68 25.44 14.50
CA ASP A 68 4.61 25.10 15.43
C ASP A 68 4.52 26.09 16.61
N VAL A 69 5.67 26.59 17.08
CA VAL A 69 5.72 27.71 18.04
C VAL A 69 5.06 28.97 17.46
N GLN A 70 5.38 29.33 16.21
CA GLN A 70 4.78 30.49 15.54
C GLN A 70 3.27 30.35 15.35
N VAL A 71 2.80 29.17 14.95
CA VAL A 71 1.36 28.86 14.83
C VAL A 71 0.67 28.97 16.18
N ASN A 72 1.26 28.41 17.25
CA ASN A 72 0.73 28.51 18.60
C ASN A 72 0.70 29.95 19.13
N ALA A 73 1.70 30.77 18.80
CA ALA A 73 1.70 32.19 19.16
C ALA A 73 0.53 32.93 18.48
N LEU A 74 0.32 32.72 17.17
CA LEU A 74 -0.82 33.30 16.44
C LEU A 74 -2.16 32.84 17.00
N PHE A 75 -2.29 31.55 17.31
CA PHE A 75 -3.49 31.00 17.93
C PHE A 75 -3.75 31.61 19.31
N THR A 76 -2.72 31.73 20.14
CA THR A 76 -2.81 32.33 21.49
C THR A 76 -3.23 33.80 21.43
N PHE A 77 -2.78 34.54 20.42
CA PHE A 77 -3.22 35.90 20.14
C PHE A 77 -4.69 35.97 19.68
N ALA A 78 -5.08 35.10 18.74
CA ALA A 78 -6.35 35.20 18.02
C ALA A 78 -7.54 34.57 18.76
N ASN A 79 -7.33 33.45 19.47
CA ASN A 79 -8.39 32.68 20.11
C ASN A 79 -9.21 33.45 21.16
N PRO A 80 -8.61 34.18 22.13
CA PRO A 80 -9.38 34.97 23.08
C PRO A 80 -10.08 36.18 22.43
N ARG A 81 -9.55 36.68 21.30
CA ARG A 81 -10.10 37.81 20.52
C ARG A 81 -11.05 37.37 19.41
N LYS A 82 -11.48 36.11 19.39
CA LYS A 82 -12.29 35.56 18.28
C LYS A 82 -13.54 36.39 18.01
N ALA A 83 -14.27 36.81 19.04
CA ALA A 83 -15.50 37.60 18.88
C ALA A 83 -15.22 38.95 18.18
N GLU A 84 -14.13 39.62 18.53
CA GLU A 84 -13.66 40.87 17.92
C GLU A 84 -13.20 40.65 16.48
N LEU A 85 -12.35 39.65 16.26
CA LEU A 85 -11.72 39.38 14.97
C LEU A 85 -12.70 38.79 13.93
N THR A 86 -13.86 38.29 14.35
CA THR A 86 -14.83 37.63 13.45
C THR A 86 -16.20 38.30 13.37
N GLN A 87 -16.29 39.59 13.72
CA GLN A 87 -17.55 40.35 13.67
C GLN A 87 -18.21 40.34 12.28
N LYS A 88 -17.42 40.44 11.19
CA LYS A 88 -17.94 40.50 9.81
C LYS A 88 -17.73 39.19 9.04
N LEU A 89 -16.51 38.65 9.09
CA LEU A 89 -16.12 37.43 8.40
C LEU A 89 -15.32 36.57 9.37
N ARG A 90 -15.38 35.24 9.21
CA ARG A 90 -14.56 34.33 10.02
C ARG A 90 -13.07 34.30 9.59
N THR A 91 -12.68 35.19 8.68
CA THR A 91 -11.37 35.26 8.05
C THR A 91 -10.79 36.66 8.21
N VAL A 92 -9.57 36.74 8.73
CA VAL A 92 -8.79 37.97 8.93
C VAL A 92 -7.69 38.01 7.87
N ARG A 93 -7.73 39.03 7.02
CA ARG A 93 -6.72 39.25 5.97
C ARG A 93 -5.71 40.31 6.42
N LEU A 94 -4.43 39.99 6.29
CA LEU A 94 -3.29 40.86 6.58
C LEU A 94 -2.40 40.96 5.32
N SER A 95 -1.44 41.89 5.30
CA SER A 95 -0.48 42.01 4.19
C SER A 95 0.36 40.73 3.99
N SER A 96 0.74 40.07 5.08
CA SER A 96 1.61 38.87 5.06
C SER A 96 0.85 37.54 4.96
N GLY A 97 -0.49 37.56 4.90
CA GLY A 97 -1.27 36.32 4.82
C GLY A 97 -2.67 36.43 5.42
N THR A 98 -3.25 35.29 5.75
CA THR A 98 -4.65 35.23 6.22
C THR A 98 -4.78 34.11 7.24
N PHE A 99 -5.54 34.35 8.30
CA PHE A 99 -5.94 33.34 9.27
C PHE A 99 -7.43 33.46 9.59
N GLY A 100 -8.01 32.45 10.24
CA GLY A 100 -9.43 32.49 10.55
C GLY A 100 -9.96 31.17 11.10
N TRP A 101 -11.27 31.12 11.30
CA TRP A 101 -11.96 29.95 11.81
C TRP A 101 -12.86 29.36 10.72
N ARG A 102 -12.82 28.04 10.57
CA ARG A 102 -13.70 27.31 9.65
C ARG A 102 -14.58 26.31 10.41
N MET A 103 -15.74 25.99 9.86
CA MET A 103 -16.44 24.75 10.23
C MET A 103 -15.74 23.61 9.48
N THR A 104 -15.36 22.57 10.20
CA THR A 104 -15.01 21.30 9.54
C THR A 104 -16.29 20.67 8.99
N PRO A 105 -16.20 19.86 7.93
CA PRO A 105 -17.33 19.04 7.50
C PRO A 105 -17.85 18.20 8.68
N PRO A 106 -19.17 17.95 8.77
CA PRO A 106 -19.72 17.07 9.79
C PRO A 106 -19.11 15.68 9.66
N ARG A 107 -18.77 15.05 10.79
CA ARG A 107 -18.26 13.68 10.85
C ARG A 107 -19.03 12.88 11.89
N VAL A 108 -19.14 11.57 11.67
CA VAL A 108 -19.61 10.63 12.68
C VAL A 108 -18.47 10.39 13.67
N ASP A 109 -18.76 10.44 14.96
CA ASP A 109 -17.83 10.16 16.04
C ASP A 109 -18.41 9.06 16.92
N THR A 110 -17.60 8.07 17.26
CA THR A 110 -18.01 6.91 18.04
C THR A 110 -17.09 6.78 19.25
N LYS A 111 -17.68 6.60 20.44
CA LYS A 111 -16.90 6.37 21.68
C LYS A 111 -16.33 4.94 21.76
N LYS A 112 -16.94 4.02 21.02
CA LYS A 112 -16.63 2.60 21.00
C LYS A 112 -15.92 2.23 19.71
N SER A 113 -15.29 1.07 19.69
CA SER A 113 -14.72 0.51 18.48
C SER A 113 -15.79 0.27 17.42
N ASP A 114 -15.39 0.31 16.14
CA ASP A 114 -16.30 0.07 15.01
C ASP A 114 -16.98 -1.30 15.13
N GLU A 115 -16.30 -2.32 15.65
CA GLU A 115 -16.86 -3.66 15.84
C GLU A 115 -18.04 -3.68 16.82
N GLU A 116 -17.90 -2.98 17.94
CA GLU A 116 -18.97 -2.86 18.94
C GLU A 116 -20.15 -2.04 18.41
N VAL A 117 -19.86 -0.96 17.69
CA VAL A 117 -20.89 -0.12 17.06
C VAL A 117 -21.64 -0.93 16.00
N ILE A 118 -20.93 -1.68 15.14
CA ILE A 118 -21.54 -2.56 14.14
C ILE A 118 -22.41 -3.64 14.81
N LYS A 119 -21.93 -4.26 15.90
CA LYS A 119 -22.71 -5.25 16.64
C LYS A 119 -23.99 -4.65 17.20
N PHE A 120 -23.90 -3.46 17.82
CA PHE A 120 -25.05 -2.73 18.33
C PHE A 120 -26.04 -2.36 17.22
N LEU A 121 -25.57 -1.76 16.13
CA LEU A 121 -26.40 -1.40 14.98
C LEU A 121 -27.14 -2.63 14.43
N LYS A 122 -26.46 -3.78 14.30
CA LYS A 122 -27.08 -5.05 13.88
C LYS A 122 -28.13 -5.56 14.87
N SER A 123 -27.84 -5.55 16.17
CA SER A 123 -28.76 -6.06 17.20
C SER A 123 -29.95 -5.14 17.44
N SER A 124 -29.80 -3.84 17.19
CA SER A 124 -30.82 -2.82 17.45
C SER A 124 -31.65 -2.48 16.21
N GLY A 125 -31.47 -3.21 15.09
CA GLY A 125 -32.30 -3.07 13.90
C GLY A 125 -31.83 -2.03 12.87
N TYR A 126 -30.77 -1.26 13.17
CA TYR A 126 -30.23 -0.20 12.31
C TYR A 126 -29.23 -0.73 11.27
N LYS A 127 -29.66 -1.73 10.49
CA LYS A 127 -28.78 -2.43 9.54
C LYS A 127 -28.42 -1.54 8.34
N GLU A 128 -29.22 -0.53 8.02
CA GLU A 128 -28.98 0.45 6.95
C GLU A 128 -27.67 1.24 7.12
N PHE A 129 -27.17 1.38 8.35
CA PHE A 129 -25.90 2.04 8.63
C PHE A 129 -24.70 1.09 8.62
N VAL A 130 -24.89 -0.19 8.33
CA VAL A 130 -23.82 -1.19 8.23
C VAL A 130 -23.60 -1.58 6.78
N ARG A 131 -22.45 -1.19 6.22
CA ARG A 131 -22.05 -1.63 4.88
C ARG A 131 -21.60 -3.08 4.90
N ILE A 132 -22.21 -3.91 4.06
CA ILE A 132 -21.79 -5.30 3.84
C ILE A 132 -20.94 -5.35 2.56
N VAL A 133 -19.76 -5.99 2.65
CA VAL A 133 -18.91 -6.27 1.50
C VAL A 133 -18.88 -7.79 1.32
N GLU A 134 -19.53 -8.27 0.28
CA GLU A 134 -19.53 -9.69 -0.07
C GLU A 134 -18.39 -9.97 -1.05
N GLU A 135 -17.59 -10.98 -0.76
CA GLU A 135 -16.53 -11.46 -1.65
C GLU A 135 -16.75 -12.95 -1.93
N ILE A 136 -16.45 -13.37 -3.16
CA ILE A 136 -16.52 -14.78 -3.55
C ILE A 136 -15.49 -15.60 -2.77
N ASP A 137 -15.94 -16.63 -2.05
CA ASP A 137 -15.07 -17.60 -1.39
C ASP A 137 -14.46 -18.60 -2.40
N ARG A 138 -13.41 -18.14 -3.06
CA ARG A 138 -12.68 -18.95 -4.05
C ARG A 138 -12.03 -20.19 -3.46
N LYS A 139 -11.65 -20.17 -2.17
CA LYS A 139 -11.03 -21.34 -1.53
C LYS A 139 -12.06 -22.46 -1.38
N LYS A 140 -13.26 -22.13 -0.90
CA LYS A 140 -14.36 -23.09 -0.74
C LYS A 140 -14.87 -23.60 -2.09
N LEU A 141 -14.96 -22.72 -3.10
CA LEU A 141 -15.26 -23.13 -4.47
C LEU A 141 -14.21 -24.12 -5.00
N LEU A 142 -12.91 -23.82 -4.82
CA LEU A 142 -11.83 -24.69 -5.30
C LEU A 142 -11.79 -26.04 -4.57
N ALA A 143 -12.11 -26.06 -3.27
CA ALA A 143 -12.14 -27.28 -2.46
C ALA A 143 -13.31 -28.21 -2.82
N LYS A 144 -14.50 -27.64 -3.09
CA LYS A 144 -15.71 -28.43 -3.37
C LYS A 144 -15.93 -28.71 -4.85
N ARG A 145 -15.37 -27.87 -5.74
CA ARG A 145 -15.59 -27.88 -7.19
C ARG A 145 -17.06 -28.12 -7.60
N PRO A 146 -18.02 -27.35 -7.05
CA PRO A 146 -19.42 -27.53 -7.40
C PRO A 146 -19.67 -27.13 -8.86
N SER A 147 -20.65 -27.76 -9.51
CA SER A 147 -21.14 -27.29 -10.81
C SER A 147 -22.09 -26.12 -10.58
N ILE A 148 -21.64 -24.90 -10.91
CA ILE A 148 -22.41 -23.67 -10.78
C ILE A 148 -22.30 -22.92 -12.12
N PRO A 149 -23.41 -22.45 -12.71
CA PRO A 149 -23.38 -21.59 -13.89
C PRO A 149 -22.41 -20.41 -13.72
N ASP A 150 -21.70 -20.05 -14.78
CA ASP A 150 -20.73 -18.95 -14.83
C ASP A 150 -19.46 -19.13 -13.95
N ILE A 151 -19.28 -20.29 -13.32
CA ILE A 151 -18.06 -20.63 -12.58
C ILE A 151 -17.33 -21.77 -13.27
N THR A 152 -16.18 -21.46 -13.86
CA THR A 152 -15.28 -22.45 -14.47
C THR A 152 -14.00 -22.60 -13.67
N PHE A 153 -13.56 -23.84 -13.46
CA PHE A 153 -12.26 -24.15 -12.87
C PHE A 153 -11.24 -24.39 -13.97
N VAL A 154 -10.31 -23.45 -14.14
CA VAL A 154 -9.23 -23.54 -15.14
C VAL A 154 -7.94 -23.94 -14.44
N GLN A 155 -7.18 -24.83 -15.05
CA GLN A 155 -5.84 -25.20 -14.64
C GLN A 155 -4.97 -25.30 -15.88
N ASP A 156 -3.95 -24.46 -15.94
CA ASP A 156 -2.97 -24.44 -17.03
C ASP A 156 -1.69 -25.16 -16.59
N ASP A 157 -1.07 -25.89 -17.51
CA ASP A 157 0.30 -26.34 -17.36
C ASP A 157 1.24 -25.18 -17.76
N GLU A 158 2.02 -24.71 -16.79
CA GLU A 158 2.92 -23.56 -16.93
C GLU A 158 4.37 -23.99 -16.65
N PHE A 159 5.27 -23.58 -17.55
CA PHE A 159 6.69 -23.73 -17.34
C PHE A 159 7.16 -22.85 -16.17
N PHE A 160 7.92 -23.43 -15.23
CA PHE A 160 8.45 -22.72 -14.07
C PHE A 160 9.95 -22.93 -13.92
N ILE A 161 10.63 -21.92 -13.40
CA ILE A 161 12.05 -21.98 -13.05
C ILE A 161 12.24 -21.42 -11.65
N VAL A 162 12.98 -22.15 -10.81
CA VAL A 162 13.40 -21.68 -9.49
C VAL A 162 14.90 -21.92 -9.36
N PRO A 163 15.76 -20.91 -9.57
CA PRO A 163 17.18 -21.09 -9.35
C PRO A 163 17.50 -21.19 -7.85
N ASN A 164 18.62 -21.84 -7.52
CA ASN A 164 19.17 -21.75 -6.18
C ASN A 164 19.74 -20.35 -5.96
N GLN A 165 19.37 -19.73 -4.84
CA GLN A 165 19.69 -18.34 -4.49
C GLN A 165 20.29 -18.27 -3.09
N LYS A 166 21.18 -17.31 -2.84
CA LYS A 166 21.76 -17.07 -1.50
C LYS A 166 20.69 -16.72 -0.46
N ILE A 167 19.69 -15.94 -0.88
CA ILE A 167 18.54 -15.58 -0.04
C ILE A 167 17.26 -16.05 -0.73
N ARG A 168 16.63 -17.08 -0.18
CA ARG A 168 15.34 -17.58 -0.67
C ARG A 168 14.24 -16.58 -0.31
N LYS A 169 13.93 -15.63 -1.20
CA LYS A 169 12.70 -14.83 -1.08
C LYS A 169 11.50 -15.80 -1.10
N LYS A 170 10.51 -15.64 -0.19
CA LYS A 170 9.30 -16.50 -0.10
C LYS A 170 8.48 -16.59 -1.39
N LYS A 171 8.79 -15.76 -2.39
CA LYS A 171 8.14 -15.67 -3.69
C LYS A 171 9.23 -15.38 -4.73
N THR A 172 10.01 -16.38 -5.11
CA THR A 172 10.78 -16.28 -6.36
C THR A 172 9.76 -16.06 -7.48
N LEU A 173 9.87 -14.96 -8.21
CA LEU A 173 8.94 -14.60 -9.27
C LEU A 173 9.05 -15.66 -10.37
N THR A 174 8.13 -16.61 -10.38
CA THR A 174 7.93 -17.47 -11.55
C THR A 174 7.49 -16.56 -12.69
N HIS A 175 8.35 -16.38 -13.69
CA HIS A 175 7.99 -15.65 -14.91
C HIS A 175 7.39 -16.66 -15.88
N ALA A 176 6.14 -16.45 -16.28
CA ALA A 176 5.57 -17.18 -17.40
C ALA A 176 6.09 -16.57 -18.70
N ILE A 177 6.35 -17.40 -19.70
CA ILE A 177 6.70 -16.95 -21.05
C ILE A 177 5.41 -17.00 -21.89
N ASP A 178 5.16 -15.97 -22.70
CA ASP A 178 4.03 -15.99 -23.65
C ASP A 178 4.18 -17.18 -24.62
N ARG A 179 3.07 -17.89 -24.88
CA ARG A 179 3.03 -18.99 -25.87
C ARG A 179 3.25 -18.47 -27.29
#